data_AF-A0A0L0NJL7-F1
#
_entry.id   AF-A0A0L0NJL7-F1
#
_cell.length_a   1.000
_cell.length_b   1.000
_cell.length_c   1.000
_cell.angle_alpha   90.00
_cell.angle_beta   90.00
_cell.angle_gamma   90.00
#
_symmetry.space_group_name_H-M   'P 1'
#
loop_
_entity.id
_entity.type
_entity.pdbx_description
1 polymer ?
#
loop_
_entity_poly.entity_id
_entity_poly.type
_entity_poly.pdbx_seq_one_letter_code
_entity_poly.pdbx_strand_id
1 'polypeptide(L)'
;MESAFQGRVVCLVDDCSKYDDQGDCEEAGARRVIFASCAPPITHPHIYDIDLASPQEFIAQEETRHNNAKHIKADDVIYQDLEDLKAACTEASPPGRIKDSEVGVFCGKYNTKIWMVALGT
;
A
#
# COMPACT_ATOMS: atom_id res chain seq x y z
N MET A 1 -24.05 -2.10 23.29
CA MET A 1 -24.00 -2.30 21.83
C MET A 1 -22.77 -3.15 21.60
N GLU A 2 -22.90 -4.34 21.02
CA GLU A 2 -21.71 -5.14 20.69
C GLU A 2 -20.87 -4.39 19.68
N SER A 3 -19.55 -4.36 19.90
CA SER A 3 -18.59 -3.85 18.93
C SER A 3 -18.78 -4.59 17.60
N ALA A 4 -18.65 -3.88 16.48
CA ALA A 4 -18.69 -4.50 15.15
C ALA A 4 -17.58 -5.54 14.93
N PHE A 5 -16.56 -5.54 15.80
CA PHE A 5 -15.35 -6.34 15.70
C PHE A 5 -15.36 -7.56 16.64
N GLN A 6 -16.12 -7.50 17.75
CA GLN A 6 -16.09 -8.50 18.82
C GLN A 6 -16.26 -9.94 18.30
N GLY A 7 -15.23 -10.77 18.50
CA GLY A 7 -15.20 -12.20 18.14
C GLY A 7 -15.11 -12.49 16.63
N ARG A 8 -14.97 -11.47 15.79
CA ARG A 8 -15.00 -11.61 14.32
C ARG A 8 -13.61 -11.65 13.72
N VAL A 9 -13.51 -12.26 12.54
CA VAL A 9 -12.36 -12.04 11.65
C VAL A 9 -12.68 -10.81 10.83
N VAL A 10 -11.81 -9.82 10.91
CA VAL A 10 -11.99 -8.49 10.32
C VAL A 10 -11.01 -8.37 9.15
N CYS A 11 -11.51 -7.90 8.00
CA CYS A 11 -10.68 -7.51 6.86
C CYS A 11 -10.77 -5.99 6.74
N LEU A 12 -9.70 -5.30 7.06
CA LEU A 12 -9.56 -3.86 6.85
C LEU A 12 -9.06 -3.62 5.43
N VAL A 13 -9.71 -2.70 4.71
CA VAL A 13 -9.36 -2.38 3.33
C VAL A 13 -9.01 -0.90 3.27
N ASP A 14 -7.82 -0.57 2.78
CA ASP A 14 -7.32 0.81 2.75
C ASP A 14 -6.43 1.10 1.53
N ASP A 15 -6.21 2.38 1.26
CA ASP A 15 -5.61 2.90 0.03
C ASP A 15 -4.08 3.04 0.05
N CYS A 16 -3.40 2.59 1.11
CA CYS A 16 -1.95 2.42 1.31
C CYS A 16 -1.17 3.51 2.07
N SER A 17 -1.85 4.50 2.66
CA SER A 17 -1.18 5.68 3.20
C SER A 17 -0.89 5.66 4.71
N LYS A 18 -1.64 4.92 5.53
CA LYS A 18 -1.45 4.88 7.00
C LYS A 18 -1.80 3.52 7.59
N TYR A 19 -0.98 3.06 8.53
CA TYR A 19 -1.08 1.73 9.13
C TYR A 19 -1.31 1.79 10.65
N ASP A 20 -2.06 2.79 11.10
CA ASP A 20 -2.24 3.07 12.53
C ASP A 20 -3.54 2.46 13.10
N ASP A 21 -4.52 2.13 12.26
CA ASP A 21 -5.90 1.80 12.69
C ASP A 21 -6.11 0.32 13.07
N GLN A 22 -5.15 -0.57 12.82
CA GLN A 22 -5.28 -2.02 13.02
C GLN A 22 -5.34 -2.39 14.52
N GLY A 23 -4.61 -1.66 15.37
CA GLY A 23 -4.61 -1.88 16.82
C GLY A 23 -5.98 -1.67 17.45
N ASP A 24 -6.75 -0.71 16.95
CA ASP A 24 -8.09 -0.39 17.43
C ASP A 24 -9.06 -1.57 17.21
N CYS A 25 -8.86 -2.36 16.15
CA CYS A 25 -9.69 -3.53 15.88
C CYS A 25 -9.44 -4.66 16.87
N GLU A 26 -8.18 -4.88 17.25
CA GLU A 26 -7.82 -5.85 18.29
C GLU A 26 -8.38 -5.42 19.66
N GLU A 27 -8.21 -4.14 20.02
CA GLU A 27 -8.76 -3.57 21.26
C GLU A 27 -10.30 -3.65 21.30
N ALA A 28 -10.95 -3.52 20.16
CA ALA A 28 -12.40 -3.70 20.01
C ALA A 28 -12.85 -5.18 20.00
N GLY A 29 -11.93 -6.12 20.21
CA GLY A 29 -12.21 -7.55 20.40
C GLY A 29 -12.23 -8.39 19.14
N ALA A 30 -11.59 -7.96 18.05
CA ALA A 30 -11.42 -8.79 16.86
C ALA A 30 -10.69 -10.10 17.21
N ARG A 31 -11.16 -11.20 16.61
CA ARG A 31 -10.51 -12.52 16.72
C ARG A 31 -9.27 -12.60 15.85
N ARG A 32 -9.30 -11.96 14.68
CA ARG A 32 -8.18 -11.79 13.75
C ARG A 32 -8.38 -10.52 12.92
N VAL A 33 -7.30 -9.86 12.54
CA VAL A 33 -7.28 -8.67 11.69
C VAL A 33 -6.42 -8.95 10.46
N ILE A 34 -7.04 -8.92 9.28
CA ILE A 34 -6.37 -9.01 7.98
C ILE A 34 -6.42 -7.62 7.35
N PHE A 35 -5.30 -7.15 6.82
CA PHE A 35 -5.23 -5.90 6.07
C PHE A 35 -5.18 -6.18 4.57
N ALA A 36 -5.95 -5.46 3.77
CA ALA A 36 -5.94 -5.54 2.32
C ALA A 36 -5.69 -4.15 1.73
N SER A 37 -4.47 -3.95 1.23
CA SER A 37 -4.08 -2.73 0.53
C SER A 37 -4.64 -2.75 -0.89
N CYS A 38 -5.33 -1.66 -1.26
CA CYS A 38 -5.79 -1.42 -2.63
C CYS A 38 -4.67 -0.97 -3.58
N ALA A 39 -3.44 -0.84 -3.08
CA ALA A 39 -2.24 -0.58 -3.87
C ALA A 39 -1.20 -1.71 -3.71
N PRO A 40 -0.31 -1.89 -4.70
CA PRO A 40 0.90 -2.66 -4.54
C PRO A 40 1.79 -2.08 -3.43
N PRO A 41 2.76 -2.85 -2.91
CA PRO A 41 3.68 -2.34 -1.91
C PRO A 41 4.49 -1.16 -2.47
N ILE A 42 4.49 -0.02 -1.76
CA ILE A 42 5.34 1.13 -2.10
C ILE A 42 6.75 0.81 -1.64
N THR A 43 7.67 0.68 -2.60
CA THR A 43 9.06 0.25 -2.36
C THR A 43 10.09 1.29 -2.77
N HIS A 44 9.65 2.38 -3.41
CA HIS A 44 10.55 3.42 -3.91
C HIS A 44 9.96 4.82 -3.67
N PRO A 45 10.81 5.85 -3.52
CA PRO A 45 10.38 7.22 -3.25
C PRO A 45 9.56 7.80 -4.40
N HIS A 46 8.57 8.62 -4.09
CA HIS A 46 7.91 9.40 -5.13
C HIS A 46 8.80 10.58 -5.55
N ILE A 47 9.07 10.71 -6.86
CA ILE A 47 10.04 11.70 -7.39
C ILE A 47 9.40 12.92 -8.08
N TYR A 48 8.07 12.98 -8.17
CA TYR A 48 7.34 14.07 -8.83
C TYR A 48 6.64 14.99 -7.83
N ASP A 49 7.30 15.30 -6.71
CA ASP A 49 6.85 16.29 -5.72
C ASP A 49 5.45 16.03 -5.08
N ILE A 50 4.96 14.79 -5.11
CA ILE A 50 3.87 14.35 -4.21
C ILE A 50 4.51 13.93 -2.89
N ASP A 51 4.05 14.56 -1.81
CA ASP A 51 4.42 14.24 -0.43
C ASP A 51 3.81 12.89 -0.05
N LEU A 52 4.51 11.82 -0.39
CA LEU A 52 4.30 10.51 0.20
C LEU A 52 5.24 10.39 1.41
N ALA A 53 4.80 9.66 2.44
CA ALA A 53 5.59 9.35 3.63
C ALA A 53 7.04 8.97 3.25
N SER A 54 8.00 9.27 4.11
CA SER A 54 9.42 9.07 3.81
C SER A 54 9.71 7.60 3.47
N PRO A 55 10.72 7.30 2.64
CA PRO A 55 11.09 5.91 2.32
C PRO A 55 11.34 5.03 3.53
N GLN A 56 11.78 5.62 4.64
CA GLN A 56 11.97 4.94 5.92
C GLN A 56 10.66 4.58 6.63
N GLU A 57 9.54 5.23 6.28
CA GLU A 57 8.18 4.91 6.75
C GLU A 57 7.48 3.90 5.82
N PHE A 58 8.04 3.63 4.64
CA PHE A 58 7.50 2.58 3.77
C PHE A 58 7.90 1.19 4.28
N ILE A 59 6.96 0.58 4.98
CA ILE A 59 6.97 -0.79 5.51
C ILE A 59 7.39 -1.86 4.49
N ALA A 60 7.32 -1.58 3.18
CA ALA A 60 7.55 -2.56 2.14
C ALA A 60 8.98 -2.58 1.56
N GLN A 61 9.89 -1.70 1.97
CA GLN A 61 11.29 -1.84 1.55
C GLN A 61 11.93 -3.08 2.21
N GLU A 62 12.11 -4.12 1.41
CA GLU A 62 12.86 -5.35 1.74
C GLU A 62 12.23 -6.29 2.79
N GLU A 63 10.96 -6.09 3.13
CA GLU A 63 10.26 -6.94 4.08
C GLU A 63 9.36 -7.99 3.41
N THR A 64 9.32 -9.19 4.00
CA THR A 64 8.37 -10.22 3.58
C THR A 64 6.95 -9.81 4.01
N ARG A 65 5.93 -10.27 3.29
CA ARG A 65 4.50 -10.11 3.67
C ARG A 65 4.23 -10.30 5.17
N HIS A 66 4.87 -11.28 5.79
CA HIS A 66 4.74 -11.56 7.22
C HIS A 66 5.35 -10.49 8.14
N ASN A 67 6.46 -9.89 7.74
CA ASN A 67 7.07 -8.80 8.49
C ASN A 67 6.22 -7.53 8.36
N ASN A 68 5.72 -7.24 7.14
CA ASN A 68 4.80 -6.12 6.92
C ASN A 68 3.55 -6.27 7.81
N ALA A 69 2.92 -7.45 7.84
CA ALA A 69 1.76 -7.71 8.69
C ALA A 69 2.05 -7.40 10.17
N LYS A 70 3.21 -7.86 10.68
CA LYS A 70 3.64 -7.57 12.06
C LYS A 70 3.87 -6.09 12.31
N HIS A 71 4.50 -5.40 11.37
CA HIS A 71 4.79 -3.97 11.51
C HIS A 71 3.50 -3.17 11.70
N ILE A 72 2.47 -3.54 10.94
CA ILE A 72 1.16 -2.87 10.94
C ILE A 72 0.19 -3.48 11.96
N LYS A 73 0.68 -4.35 12.86
CA LYS A 73 -0.13 -5.05 13.89
C LYS A 73 -1.37 -5.75 13.32
N ALA A 74 -1.19 -6.43 12.19
CA ALA A 74 -2.19 -7.31 11.59
C ALA A 74 -1.71 -8.78 11.64
N ASP A 75 -2.66 -9.72 11.59
CA ASP A 75 -2.34 -11.15 11.44
C ASP A 75 -1.80 -11.48 10.04
N ASP A 76 -2.27 -10.74 9.03
CA ASP A 76 -1.85 -10.92 7.64
C ASP A 76 -2.11 -9.63 6.83
N VAL A 77 -1.37 -9.45 5.74
CA VAL A 77 -1.55 -8.35 4.79
C VAL A 77 -1.63 -8.87 3.36
N ILE A 78 -2.55 -8.36 2.55
CA ILE A 78 -2.68 -8.63 1.13
C ILE A 78 -2.44 -7.31 0.40
N TYR A 79 -1.68 -7.35 -0.68
CA TYR A 79 -1.45 -6.20 -1.56
C TYR A 79 -2.07 -6.45 -2.93
N GLN A 80 -2.60 -5.40 -3.53
CA GLN A 80 -3.04 -5.41 -4.92
C GLN A 80 -1.85 -5.68 -5.87
N ASP A 81 -2.05 -6.51 -6.88
CA ASP A 81 -1.04 -6.71 -7.92
C ASP A 81 -0.90 -5.46 -8.81
N LEU A 82 0.33 -5.13 -9.20
CA LEU A 82 0.61 -3.92 -10.00
C LEU A 82 -0.07 -3.97 -11.37
N GLU A 83 -0.09 -5.13 -12.02
CA GLU A 83 -0.74 -5.28 -13.32
C GLU A 83 -2.26 -5.19 -13.20
N ASP A 84 -2.84 -5.72 -12.13
CA ASP A 84 -4.27 -5.60 -11.86
C ASP A 84 -4.67 -4.15 -11.54
N LEU A 85 -3.84 -3.41 -10.80
CA LEU A 85 -4.06 -1.98 -10.58
C LEU A 85 -4.05 -1.20 -11.90
N LYS A 86 -3.06 -1.46 -12.77
CA LYS A 86 -3.00 -0.83 -14.10
C LYS A 86 -4.22 -1.18 -14.96
N ALA A 87 -4.66 -2.43 -14.93
CA ALA A 87 -5.85 -2.88 -15.65
C ALA A 87 -7.10 -2.17 -15.14
N ALA A 88 -7.30 -2.11 -13.83
CA ALA A 88 -8.44 -1.43 -13.20
C ALA A 88 -8.50 0.06 -13.56
N CYS A 89 -7.37 0.78 -13.49
CA CYS A 89 -7.31 2.19 -13.89
C CYS A 89 -7.62 2.40 -15.39
N THR A 90 -7.15 1.47 -16.23
CA THR A 90 -7.39 1.52 -17.68
C THR A 90 -8.86 1.26 -18.00
N GLU A 91 -9.48 0.27 -17.37
CA GLU A 91 -10.91 -0.06 -17.52
C GLU A 91 -11.81 1.09 -17.06
N ALA A 92 -11.48 1.73 -15.94
CA ALA A 92 -12.22 2.88 -15.42
C ALA A 92 -12.07 4.15 -16.28
N SER A 93 -11.15 4.16 -17.24
CA SER A 93 -10.84 5.32 -18.08
C SER A 93 -11.51 5.22 -19.47
N PRO A 94 -11.80 6.36 -20.13
CA PRO A 94 -12.26 6.33 -21.52
C PRO A 94 -11.31 5.53 -22.43
N PRO A 95 -11.83 4.71 -23.36
CA PRO A 95 -10.99 3.87 -24.22
C PRO A 95 -9.88 4.66 -24.93
N GLY A 96 -8.64 4.18 -24.81
CA GLY A 96 -7.46 4.77 -25.44
C GLY A 96 -6.91 6.03 -24.77
N ARG A 97 -7.48 6.48 -23.65
CA ARG A 97 -7.00 7.67 -22.93
C ARG A 97 -5.70 7.41 -22.16
N ILE A 98 -5.60 6.27 -21.47
CA ILE A 98 -4.39 5.85 -20.78
C ILE A 98 -3.61 4.91 -21.71
N LYS A 99 -2.34 5.24 -21.95
CA LYS A 99 -1.40 4.41 -22.74
C LYS A 99 -0.35 3.76 -21.85
N ASP A 100 0.02 4.46 -20.78
CA ASP A 100 0.96 3.99 -19.77
C ASP A 100 0.69 4.74 -18.46
N SER A 101 1.07 4.14 -17.34
CA SER A 101 0.91 4.69 -16.00
C SER A 101 2.27 4.94 -15.37
N GLU A 102 2.42 6.04 -14.64
CA GLU A 102 3.59 6.22 -13.78
C GLU A 102 3.46 5.27 -12.58
N VAL A 103 4.41 4.34 -12.45
CA VAL A 103 4.37 3.26 -11.43
C VAL A 103 5.72 3.12 -10.71
N GLY A 104 6.55 4.17 -10.76
CA GLY A 104 7.91 4.14 -10.25
C GLY A 104 7.99 3.83 -8.76
N VAL A 105 7.02 4.32 -7.99
CA VAL A 105 6.91 4.04 -6.54
C VAL A 105 6.77 2.55 -6.19
N PHE A 106 6.21 1.74 -7.09
CA PHE A 106 5.99 0.30 -6.86
C PHE A 106 7.13 -0.57 -7.38
N CYS A 107 7.88 -0.11 -8.40
CA CYS A 107 8.81 -0.96 -9.14
C CYS A 107 10.17 -0.34 -9.49
N GLY A 108 10.40 0.91 -9.09
CA GLY A 108 11.64 1.66 -9.35
C GLY A 108 11.83 2.11 -10.80
N LYS A 109 10.84 1.87 -11.68
CA LYS A 109 10.89 2.29 -13.09
C LYS A 109 10.10 3.57 -13.28
N TYR A 110 10.82 4.67 -13.35
CA TYR A 110 10.23 5.99 -13.54
C TYR A 110 10.25 6.39 -15.01
N ASN A 111 9.18 7.06 -15.44
CA ASN A 111 9.05 7.54 -16.82
C ASN A 111 10.01 8.71 -17.15
N THR A 112 10.65 9.31 -16.15
CA THR A 112 11.65 10.35 -16.32
C THR A 112 13.06 9.87 -15.97
N LYS A 113 14.06 10.54 -16.55
CA LYS A 113 15.46 10.32 -16.19
C LYS A 113 15.69 10.84 -14.77
N ILE A 114 15.91 9.93 -13.84
CA ILE A 114 16.39 10.29 -12.50
C ILE A 114 17.86 10.65 -12.62
N TRP A 115 18.19 11.91 -12.33
CA TRP A 115 19.57 12.32 -12.14
C TRP A 115 19.96 11.99 -10.70
N MET A 116 21.14 11.40 -10.49
CA MET A 116 21.62 10.98 -9.16
C MET A 116 21.54 12.06 -8.07
N VAL A 117 21.52 13.34 -8.45
CA VAL A 117 21.37 14.48 -7.53
C VAL A 117 20.01 14.49 -6.82
N ALA A 118 18.95 13.92 -7.41
CA ALA A 118 17.61 13.86 -6.82
C ALA A 118 17.45 12.75 -5.76
N LEU A 119 18.41 11.82 -5.65
CA LEU A 119 18.35 10.68 -4.72
C LEU A 119 19.15 10.89 -3.42
N GLY A 120 19.67 12.11 -3.19
CA GLY A 120 20.22 12.50 -1.89
C GLY A 120 21.40 11.66 -1.39
N THR A 121 22.40 11.40 -2.25
CA THR A 121 23.74 10.98 -1.81
C THR A 121 24.63 12.17 -1.50
#